data_AF-A0AAJ1VMK1-F1
#
_entry.id   AF-A0AAJ1VMK1-F1
#
_cell.length_a   1.000
_cell.length_b   1.000
_cell.length_c   1.000
_cell.angle_alpha   90.00
_cell.angle_beta   90.00
_cell.angle_gamma   90.00
#
_symmetry.space_group_name_H-M   'P 1'
#
loop_
_entity.id
_entity.type
_entity.pdbx_description
1 polymer ?
#
loop_
_entity_poly.entity_id
_entity_poly.type
_entity_poly.pdbx_seq_one_letter_code
_entity_poly.pdbx_strand_id
1 'polypeptide(L)' 'MVNPLVVDNTKNKMVELTLRSNVYDDEVFIDGVSFGATRLATTLPSGIHDIEVRKQGYQPYRVRID' A
#
# COMPACT_ATOMS: atom_id res chain seq x y z
N MET A 1 -21.59 -20.31 30.59
CA MET A 1 -20.73 -20.44 29.41
C MET A 1 -20.85 -19.13 28.63
N VAL A 2 -19.85 -18.26 28.71
CA VAL A 2 -19.81 -17.04 27.90
C VAL A 2 -18.98 -17.33 26.66
N ASN A 3 -19.53 -17.07 25.47
CA ASN A 3 -18.76 -17.14 24.25
C ASN A 3 -17.71 -16.02 24.29
N PRO A 4 -16.40 -16.33 24.23
CA PRO A 4 -15.42 -15.29 24.03
C PRO A 4 -15.62 -14.77 22.61
N LEU A 5 -15.93 -13.47 22.52
CA LEU A 5 -15.86 -12.72 21.28
C LEU A 5 -14.54 -13.10 20.60
N VAL A 6 -14.63 -13.61 19.38
CA VAL A 6 -13.49 -13.83 18.50
C VAL A 6 -12.80 -12.48 18.37
N VAL A 7 -11.76 -12.27 19.18
CA VAL A 7 -10.86 -11.14 19.00
C VAL A 7 -10.12 -11.47 17.72
N ASP A 8 -10.52 -10.79 16.65
CA ASP A 8 -9.96 -10.94 15.32
C ASP A 8 -8.51 -10.40 15.36
N ASN A 9 -7.59 -11.24 15.84
CA ASN A 9 -6.15 -10.94 16.01
C ASN A 9 -5.46 -10.62 14.68
N THR A 10 -6.19 -10.71 13.57
CA THR A 10 -5.76 -10.40 12.21
C THR A 10 -5.64 -8.89 11.97
N LYS A 11 -6.30 -8.05 12.77
CA LYS A 11 -6.33 -6.59 12.59
C LYS A 11 -5.03 -5.84 12.89
N ASN A 12 -3.98 -6.53 13.36
CA ASN A 12 -2.72 -5.91 13.77
C ASN A 12 -1.48 -6.51 13.08
N LYS A 13 -1.67 -7.26 12.00
CA LYS A 13 -0.56 -7.78 11.20
C LYS A 13 -0.07 -6.67 10.29
N MET A 14 1.22 -6.35 10.36
CA MET A 14 1.87 -5.39 9.48
C MET A 14 2.63 -6.16 8.39
N VAL A 15 2.57 -5.69 7.15
CA VAL A 15 3.22 -6.30 5.98
C VAL A 15 4.15 -5.31 5.30
N GLU A 16 5.29 -5.80 4.82
CA GLU A 16 6.22 -4.98 4.06
C GLU A 16 5.77 -4.89 2.59
N LEU A 17 5.73 -3.66 2.08
CA LEU A 17 5.47 -3.36 0.69
C LEU A 17 6.72 -2.72 0.07
N THR A 18 7.23 -3.34 -1.00
CA THR A 18 8.34 -2.79 -1.80
C THR A 18 7.83 -2.40 -3.18
N LEU A 19 8.02 -1.13 -3.57
CA LEU A 19 7.70 -0.62 -4.90
C LEU A 19 8.97 -0.30 -5.69
N ARG A 20 9.08 -0.89 -6.89
CA ARG A 20 10.16 -0.66 -7.85
C ARG A 20 9.58 -0.22 -9.18
N SER A 21 10.24 0.73 -9.83
CA SER A 21 9.92 1.25 -11.16
C SER A 21 11.22 1.47 -11.92
N ASN A 22 11.15 1.35 -13.24
CA ASN A 22 12.21 1.77 -14.15
C ASN A 22 12.07 3.24 -14.58
N VAL A 23 11.01 3.91 -14.13
CA VAL A 23 10.73 5.32 -14.34
C VAL A 23 11.13 6.12 -13.10
N TYR A 24 11.75 7.29 -13.29
CA TYR A 24 12.19 8.21 -12.23
C TYR A 24 11.32 9.47 -12.16
N ASP A 25 11.45 10.24 -11.08
CA ASP A 25 10.63 11.41 -10.77
C ASP A 25 9.13 11.09 -10.84
N ASP A 26 8.77 9.98 -10.22
CA ASP A 26 7.40 9.56 -9.99
C ASP A 26 6.97 9.82 -8.54
N GLU A 27 5.67 9.71 -8.30
CA GLU A 27 5.07 9.84 -6.98
C GLU A 27 4.11 8.67 -6.73
N VAL A 28 4.30 8.00 -5.59
CA VAL A 28 3.54 6.87 -5.10
C VAL A 28 2.47 7.38 -4.14
N PHE A 29 1.24 6.93 -4.37
CA PHE A 29 0.11 7.12 -3.49
C PHE A 29 -0.40 5.76 -3.00
N ILE A 30 -0.65 5.65 -1.70
CA ILE A 30 -1.25 4.47 -1.06
C ILE A 30 -2.50 4.96 -0.35
N ASP A 31 -3.66 4.44 -0.75
CA ASP A 31 -4.98 4.88 -0.28
C ASP A 31 -5.18 6.41 -0.43
N GLY A 32 -4.60 6.98 -1.49
CA GLY A 32 -4.66 8.41 -1.80
C GLY A 32 -3.68 9.29 -1.01
N VAL A 33 -2.90 8.74 -0.07
CA VAL A 33 -1.86 9.46 0.68
C VAL A 33 -0.52 9.35 -0.07
N SER A 34 0.24 10.44 -0.17
CA SER A 34 1.57 10.45 -0.82
C SER A 34 2.64 9.80 0.07
N PHE A 35 3.42 8.89 -0.54
CA PHE A 35 4.54 8.19 0.09
C PHE A 35 5.90 8.55 -0.52
N GLY A 36 5.95 9.55 -1.41
CA GLY A 36 7.16 9.93 -2.14
C GLY A 36 7.37 9.11 -3.40
N ALA A 37 8.62 8.96 -3.86
CA ALA A 37 8.94 8.32 -5.14
C ALA A 37 9.17 6.80 -5.03
N THR A 38 9.23 6.11 -6.17
CA THR A 38 9.57 4.68 -6.21
C THR A 38 11.04 4.40 -5.84
N ARG A 39 11.38 3.11 -5.65
CA ARG A 39 12.38 2.61 -4.69
C ARG A 39 11.93 2.77 -3.24
N LEU A 40 10.62 2.80 -3.04
CA LEU A 40 9.96 2.84 -1.74
C LEU A 40 9.95 1.45 -1.11
N ALA A 41 10.28 1.39 0.17
CA ALA A 41 9.97 0.28 1.06
C ALA A 41 9.23 0.86 2.27
N THR A 42 8.03 0.34 2.54
CA THR A 42 7.18 0.81 3.64
C THR A 42 6.43 -0.35 4.28
N THR A 43 5.80 -0.11 5.42
CA THR A 43 5.01 -1.11 6.11
C THR A 43 3.56 -0.64 6.20
N LEU A 44 2.63 -1.51 5.82
CA LEU A 44 1.20 -1.24 5.86
C LEU A 44 0.49 -2.27 6.75
N PRO A 45 -0.67 -1.93 7.33
CA PRO A 45 -1.56 -2.93 7.89
C PRO A 45 -1.88 -4.01 6.84
N SER A 46 -2.10 -5.25 7.27
CA SER A 46 -2.61 -6.28 6.37
C SER A 46 -4.03 -5.93 5.94
N GLY A 47 -4.33 -6.14 4.67
CA GLY A 47 -5.62 -5.85 4.08
C GLY A 47 -5.46 -5.16 2.74
N ILE A 48 -6.60 -4.76 2.19
CA ILE A 48 -6.65 -4.25 0.84
C ILE A 48 -6.18 -2.79 0.80
N HIS A 49 -5.21 -2.52 -0.08
CA HIS A 49 -4.69 -1.20 -0.36
C HIS A 49 -4.80 -0.85 -1.84
N ASP A 50 -5.19 0.39 -2.12
CA ASP A 50 -5.18 0.95 -3.47
C ASP A 50 -3.85 1.69 -3.70
N ILE A 51 -3.05 1.21 -4.65
CA ILE A 51 -1.74 1.76 -5.00
C ILE A 51 -1.84 2.51 -6.31
N GLU A 52 -1.35 3.75 -6.33
CA GLU A 52 -1.26 4.57 -7.54
C GLU A 52 0.15 5.14 -7.71
N VAL A 53 0.73 5.01 -8.89
CA VAL A 53 2.01 5.65 -9.25
C VAL A 53 1.76 6.65 -10.36
N ARG A 54 2.16 7.91 -10.12
CA ARG A 54 1.97 9.03 -11.04
C ARG A 54 3.30 9.59 -11.49
N LYS A 55 3.35 9.99 -12.76
CA LYS A 55 4.42 10.83 -13.30
C LYS A 55 3.83 11.80 -14.32
N GLN A 56 4.30 13.04 -14.31
CA GLN A 56 3.86 14.04 -15.29
C GLN A 56 4.12 13.54 -16.72
N GLY A 57 3.09 13.59 -17.56
CA GLY A 57 3.15 13.14 -18.95
C GLY A 57 3.00 11.64 -19.16
N TYR A 58 2.76 10.85 -18.10
CA TYR A 58 2.52 9.42 -18.17
C TYR A 58 1.11 9.08 -17.71
N GLN A 59 0.57 7.98 -18.23
CA GLN A 59 -0.66 7.42 -17.70
C GLN A 59 -0.39 6.84 -16.30
N PRO A 60 -1.21 7.17 -15.28
CA PRO A 60 -1.02 6.62 -13.94
C PRO A 60 -1.15 5.09 -13.94
N TYR A 61 -0.27 4.43 -13.21
CA TYR A 61 -0.41 3.01 -12.90
C TYR A 61 -1.25 2.85 -11.64
N ARG A 62 -2.27 1.98 -11.66
CA ARG A 62 -3.16 1.72 -10.52
C ARG A 62 -3.34 0.23 -10.31
N VAL A 63 -3.23 -0.22 -9.06
CA VAL A 63 -3.45 -1.61 -8.68
C VAL A 63 -4.03 -1.70 -7.27
N ARG A 64 -4.86 -2.71 -7.04
CA ARG A 64 -5.44 -3.03 -5.73
C ARG A 64 -4.83 -4.35 -5.26
N ILE A 65 -4.21 -4.37 -4.08
CA ILE A 65 -3.48 -5.51 -3.52
C ILE A 65 -3.95 -5.80 -2.09
N ASP A 66 -3.80 -7.05 -1.63
CA ASP A 66 -4.11 -7.53 -0.26
C ASP A 66 -2.85 -8.14 0.39
#